data_AF-A0A7J6QN97-F1
#
_entry.id   AF-A0A7J6QN97-F1
#
_cell.length_a   1.000
_cell.length_b   1.000
_cell.length_c   1.000
_cell.angle_alpha   90.00
_cell.angle_beta   90.00
_cell.angle_gamma   90.00
#
_symmetry.space_group_name_H-M   'P 1'
#
loop_
_entity.id
_entity.type
_entity.pdbx_description
1 polymer ?
#
loop_
_entity_poly.entity_id
_entity_poly.type
_entity_poly.pdbx_seq_one_letter_code
_entity_poly.pdbx_strand_id
1 'polypeptide(L)'
;MPRRSSVGSTTARSALPEPFIVEYAPTSRASCKRCQGLLVQGKVKVGKKIQSPFHDGFDVHWVHDSCATGYGLQSLEELTHWQRLKYSRRNLERALVPPAELLAWTS
;
A
#
# COMPACT_ATOMS: atom_id res chain seq x y z
N MET A 1 31.31 5.72 18.89
CA MET A 1 30.60 5.38 17.63
C MET A 1 29.70 4.20 17.95
N PRO A 2 28.37 4.24 17.69
CA PRO A 2 27.84 4.35 16.33
C PRO A 2 26.62 5.28 16.22
N ARG A 3 26.55 6.11 15.19
CA ARG A 3 25.25 6.54 14.65
C ARG A 3 25.38 6.51 13.14
N ARG A 4 25.07 5.34 12.60
CA ARG A 4 24.92 5.10 11.17
C ARG A 4 23.91 6.12 10.63
N SER A 5 24.35 6.80 9.59
CA SER A 5 23.68 7.86 8.86
C SER A 5 22.32 7.43 8.25
N SER A 6 21.50 8.46 8.01
CA SER A 6 20.63 8.72 6.83
C SER A 6 19.75 7.56 6.32
N VAL A 7 18.48 7.76 5.98
CA VAL A 7 18.03 8.62 4.88
C VAL A 7 16.60 9.11 5.17
N GLY A 8 16.41 10.44 5.15
CA GLY A 8 15.08 11.02 4.96
C GLY A 8 14.80 11.03 3.46
N SER A 9 13.83 10.22 3.03
CA SER A 9 13.40 10.14 1.64
C SER A 9 12.46 11.31 1.35
N THR A 10 12.95 12.30 0.62
CA THR A 10 12.18 13.42 0.07
C THR A 10 11.25 12.91 -1.04
N THR A 11 9.95 12.83 -0.77
CA THR A 11 8.86 13.05 -1.75
C THR A 11 7.61 13.39 -0.94
N ALA A 12 7.25 14.66 -0.88
CA ALA A 12 6.04 15.12 -0.22
C ALA A 12 4.81 14.62 -1.00
N ARG A 13 3.94 13.78 -0.39
CA ARG A 13 2.50 13.73 -0.72
C ARG A 13 1.55 12.97 0.21
N SER A 14 1.91 12.68 1.45
CA SER A 14 0.94 12.27 2.47
C SER A 14 1.40 12.75 3.84
N ALA A 15 0.55 13.52 4.54
CA ALA A 15 0.80 14.01 5.89
C ALA A 15 0.78 12.89 6.96
N LEU A 16 0.58 11.64 6.55
CA LEU A 16 0.50 10.48 7.43
C LEU A 16 1.84 9.73 7.41
N PRO A 17 2.43 9.41 8.57
CA PRO A 17 3.55 8.49 8.63
C PRO A 17 3.10 7.12 8.11
N GLU A 18 3.74 6.67 7.04
CA GLU A 18 3.46 5.41 6.35
C GLU A 18 1.98 5.24 5.92
N PRO A 19 1.56 5.93 4.85
CA PRO A 19 0.15 5.99 4.44
C PRO A 19 -0.38 4.67 3.88
N PHE A 20 0.50 3.74 3.47
CA PHE A 20 0.11 2.48 2.87
C PHE A 20 0.68 1.29 3.63
N ILE A 21 -0.10 0.23 3.73
CA ILE A 21 0.24 -1.02 4.42
C ILE A 21 0.00 -2.16 3.44
N VAL A 22 0.85 -3.17 3.45
CA VAL A 22 0.61 -4.40 2.67
C VAL A 22 0.73 -5.62 3.57
N GLU A 23 -0.26 -6.52 3.48
CA GLU A 23 -0.30 -7.73 4.31
C GLU A 23 -1.04 -8.85 3.57
N TYR A 24 -0.80 -10.10 3.97
CA TYR A 24 -1.73 -11.18 3.64
C TYR A 24 -3.01 -11.04 4.45
N ALA A 25 -4.16 -11.33 3.85
CA ALA A 25 -5.41 -11.41 4.58
C ALA A 25 -5.35 -12.57 5.59
N PRO A 26 -5.40 -12.30 6.91
CA PRO A 26 -5.41 -13.38 7.91
C PRO A 26 -6.74 -14.13 7.93
N THR A 27 -7.82 -13.47 7.50
CA THR A 27 -9.18 -14.04 7.42
C THR A 27 -9.93 -13.48 6.21
N SER A 28 -10.96 -14.18 5.74
CA SER A 28 -11.82 -13.78 4.63
C SER A 28 -12.98 -12.83 4.99
N ARG A 29 -12.85 -12.08 6.10
CA ARG A 29 -13.97 -11.28 6.65
C ARG A 29 -14.00 -9.83 6.16
N ALA A 30 -12.89 -9.34 5.63
CA ALA A 30 -12.80 -7.97 5.15
C ALA A 30 -13.29 -7.87 3.70
N SER A 31 -13.98 -6.79 3.36
CA SER A 31 -14.42 -6.49 1.99
C SER A 31 -13.57 -5.39 1.38
N CYS A 32 -13.25 -5.55 0.10
CA CYS A 32 -12.53 -4.56 -0.69
C CYS A 32 -13.36 -3.29 -0.84
N LYS A 33 -12.84 -2.14 -0.41
CA LYS A 33 -13.55 -0.86 -0.52
C LYS A 33 -13.71 -0.35 -1.96
N ARG A 34 -13.05 -0.98 -2.95
CA ARG A 34 -13.11 -0.58 -4.37
C ARG A 34 -14.15 -1.40 -5.15
N CYS A 35 -14.04 -2.73 -5.13
CA CYS A 35 -14.93 -3.63 -5.89
C CYS A 35 -15.99 -4.30 -5.02
N GLN A 36 -16.01 -4.05 -3.71
CA GLN A 36 -16.93 -4.64 -2.72
C GLN A 36 -16.82 -6.17 -2.58
N GLY A 37 -15.91 -6.83 -3.30
CA GLY A 37 -15.63 -8.26 -3.16
C GLY A 37 -14.90 -8.61 -1.85
N LEU A 38 -14.98 -9.88 -1.45
CA LEU A 38 -14.31 -10.38 -0.23
C LEU A 38 -12.79 -10.48 -0.42
N LEU A 39 -12.05 -10.15 0.62
CA LEU A 39 -10.60 -10.31 0.70
C LEU A 39 -10.27 -11.71 1.22
N VAL A 40 -10.13 -12.66 0.30
CA VAL A 40 -9.89 -14.07 0.63
C VAL A 40 -8.64 -14.25 1.49
N GLN A 41 -8.74 -15.07 2.54
CA GLN A 41 -7.63 -15.45 3.42
C GLN A 41 -6.43 -15.96 2.60
N GLY A 42 -5.24 -15.51 2.97
CA GLY A 42 -3.99 -15.86 2.29
C GLY A 42 -3.73 -15.11 0.99
N LYS A 43 -4.63 -14.23 0.53
CA LYS A 43 -4.36 -13.30 -0.57
C LYS A 43 -3.73 -12.00 -0.06
N VAL A 44 -2.95 -11.35 -0.92
CA VAL A 44 -2.36 -10.04 -0.61
C VAL A 44 -3.47 -8.98 -0.64
N LYS A 45 -3.48 -8.13 0.38
CA LYS A 45 -4.35 -6.96 0.47
C LYS A 45 -3.49 -5.72 0.74
N VAL A 46 -3.95 -4.59 0.23
CA VAL A 46 -3.31 -3.30 0.45
C VAL A 46 -4.24 -2.44 1.29
N GLY A 47 -3.71 -1.87 2.36
CA GLY A 47 -4.40 -0.95 3.25
C GLY A 47 -3.94 0.48 2.99
N LYS A 48 -4.88 1.41 2.80
CA LYS A 48 -4.60 2.85 2.80
C LYS A 48 -5.06 3.44 4.13
N LYS A 49 -4.15 4.04 4.90
CA LYS A 49 -4.51 4.82 6.08
C LYS A 49 -5.18 6.11 5.64
N ILE A 50 -6.36 6.37 6.18
CA ILE A 50 -7.09 7.61 6.03
C ILE A 50 -7.41 8.16 7.42
N GLN A 51 -7.50 9.47 7.54
CA GLN A 51 -8.03 10.08 8.76
C GLN A 51 -9.51 9.71 8.87
N SER A 52 -9.93 9.19 10.03
CA SER A 52 -11.33 8.87 10.26
C SER A 52 -12.13 10.16 10.39
N PRO A 53 -13.29 10.29 9.73
CA PRO A 53 -14.20 11.41 9.96
C PRO A 53 -15.00 11.27 11.27
N PHE A 54 -14.94 10.10 11.93
CA PHE A 54 -15.77 9.78 13.10
C PHE A 54 -15.01 9.76 14.42
N HIS A 55 -13.69 9.60 14.41
CA HIS A 55 -12.86 9.58 15.61
C HIS A 55 -11.51 10.23 15.35
N ASP A 56 -10.85 10.68 16.43
CA ASP A 56 -9.50 11.27 16.37
C ASP A 56 -8.44 10.18 16.20
N GLY A 57 -8.47 9.52 15.05
CA GLY A 57 -7.56 8.45 14.68
C GLY A 57 -7.60 8.13 13.19
N PHE A 58 -7.04 6.98 12.84
CA PHE A 58 -6.90 6.54 11.45
C PHE A 58 -7.68 5.26 11.20
N ASP A 59 -8.39 5.23 10.08
CA ASP A 59 -9.00 4.02 9.55
C ASP A 59 -8.16 3.48 8.38
N VAL A 60 -8.09 2.16 8.27
CA VAL A 60 -7.39 1.50 7.16
C VAL A 60 -8.41 0.97 6.16
N HIS A 61 -8.35 1.51 4.94
CA HIS A 61 -9.15 1.04 3.83
C HIS A 61 -8.43 -0.10 3.11
N TRP A 62 -8.94 -1.32 3.28
CA TRP A 62 -8.42 -2.51 2.63
C TRP A 62 -8.99 -2.69 1.23
N VAL A 63 -8.10 -3.00 0.28
CA VAL A 63 -8.42 -3.35 -1.10
C VAL A 63 -7.61 -4.55 -1.57
N HIS A 64 -8.05 -5.22 -2.63
CA HIS A 64 -7.23 -6.22 -3.32
C HIS A 64 -5.97 -5.57 -3.90
N ASP A 65 -4.91 -6.36 -4.09
CA ASP A 65 -3.67 -5.93 -4.75
C ASP A 65 -3.95 -5.35 -6.15
N SER A 66 -4.80 -6.00 -6.95
CA SER A 66 -5.21 -5.51 -8.27
C SER A 66 -6.08 -4.24 -8.22
N CYS A 67 -6.82 -4.05 -7.13
CA CYS A 67 -7.71 -2.91 -6.90
C CYS A 67 -6.98 -1.68 -6.32
N ALA A 68 -5.72 -1.82 -5.92
CA ALA A 68 -4.89 -0.73 -5.42
C ALA A 68 -4.40 0.22 -6.54
N THR A 69 -4.69 -0.11 -7.81
CA THR A 69 -4.42 0.74 -8.97
C THR A 69 -4.98 2.15 -8.76
N GLY A 70 -4.11 3.16 -8.85
CA GLY A 70 -4.46 4.57 -8.63
C GLY A 70 -4.13 5.12 -7.24
N TYR A 71 -3.52 4.32 -6.36
CA TYR A 71 -2.91 4.84 -5.11
C TYR A 71 -1.65 5.67 -5.36
N GLY A 72 -1.08 5.60 -6.57
CA GLY A 72 0.07 6.42 -6.97
C GLY A 72 1.40 5.99 -6.36
N LEU A 73 1.46 4.76 -5.84
CA LEU A 73 2.66 4.15 -5.27
C LEU A 73 3.80 4.18 -6.31
N GLN A 74 4.90 4.85 -5.97
CA GLN A 74 6.09 4.89 -6.81
C GLN A 74 7.07 3.79 -6.42
N SER A 75 7.08 3.41 -5.14
CA SER A 75 8.01 2.44 -4.59
C SER A 75 7.37 1.52 -3.56
N LEU A 76 7.95 0.32 -3.36
CA LEU A 76 7.54 -0.56 -2.26
C LEU A 76 7.93 -0.03 -0.88
N GLU A 77 8.90 0.88 -0.80
CA GLU A 77 9.39 1.42 0.46
C GLU A 77 8.34 2.27 1.18
N GLU A 78 7.34 2.77 0.45
CA GLU A 78 6.16 3.46 0.98
C GLU A 78 5.14 2.53 1.66
N LEU A 79 5.27 1.20 1.49
CA LEU A 79 4.33 0.21 2.01
C LEU A 79 4.83 -0.40 3.33
N THR A 80 4.21 -0.13 4.47
CA THR A 80 4.56 -0.84 5.70
C THR A 80 4.38 -2.35 5.56
N HIS A 81 5.31 -3.12 6.14
CA HIS A 81 5.35 -4.59 6.17
C HIS A 81 5.65 -5.33 4.85
N TRP A 82 6.04 -4.62 3.77
CA TRP A 82 6.39 -5.26 2.50
C TRP A 82 7.48 -6.35 2.63
N GLN A 83 8.46 -6.16 3.52
CA GLN A 83 9.57 -7.10 3.74
C GLN A 83 9.18 -8.42 4.41
N ARG A 84 8.04 -8.45 5.13
CA ARG A 84 7.57 -9.66 5.83
C ARG A 84 6.77 -10.59 4.91
N LEU A 85 6.39 -10.12 3.72
CA LEU A 85 5.68 -10.93 2.75
C LEU A 85 6.66 -11.92 2.11
N LYS A 86 6.33 -13.21 2.15
CA LYS A 86 7.00 -14.23 1.32
C LYS A 86 6.71 -14.05 -0.18
N TYR A 87 5.79 -13.13 -0.53
CA TYR A 87 5.56 -12.73 -1.91
C TYR A 87 6.84 -12.10 -2.47
N SER A 88 7.30 -12.55 -3.63
CA SER A 88 8.54 -12.01 -4.19
C SER A 88 8.38 -10.51 -4.43
N ARG A 89 9.40 -9.74 -4.02
CA ARG A 89 9.48 -8.28 -4.20
C ARG A 89 9.05 -7.86 -5.62
N ARG A 90 9.57 -8.56 -6.62
CA ARG A 90 9.26 -8.36 -8.04
C ARG A 90 7.77 -8.52 -8.37
N ASN A 91 7.08 -9.46 -7.72
CA ASN A 91 5.64 -9.65 -7.94
C ASN A 91 4.81 -8.54 -7.26
N LEU A 92 5.23 -8.03 -6.10
CA LEU A 92 4.59 -6.86 -5.48
C LEU A 92 4.78 -5.60 -6.32
N GLU A 93 6.02 -5.35 -6.77
CA GLU A 93 6.33 -4.22 -7.66
C GLU A 93 5.44 -4.26 -8.90
N ARG A 94 5.35 -5.41 -9.57
CA ARG A 94 4.54 -5.56 -10.77
C ARG A 94 3.02 -5.40 -10.54
N ALA A 95 2.53 -5.69 -9.34
CA ALA A 95 1.10 -5.60 -9.01
C ALA A 95 0.69 -4.22 -8.52
N LEU A 96 1.55 -3.54 -7.75
CA LEU A 96 1.19 -2.33 -6.99
C LEU A 96 1.83 -1.06 -7.53
N VAL A 97 2.98 -1.16 -8.19
CA VAL A 97 3.69 -0.03 -8.80
C VAL A 97 3.45 -0.10 -10.31
N PRO A 98 2.53 0.71 -10.85
CA PRO A 98 2.33 0.74 -12.30
C PRO A 98 3.64 1.18 -12.98
N PRO A 99 3.99 0.63 -14.15
CA PRO A 99 5.15 1.08 -14.89
C PRO A 99 4.98 2.58 -15.20
N ALA A 100 6.01 3.37 -14.86
CA ALA A 100 6.00 4.83 -15.00
C ALA A 100 5.64 5.31 -16.42
N GLU A 101 5.84 4.47 -17.45
CA GLU A 101 5.47 4.75 -18.84
C GLU A 101 3.96 4.87 -19.09
N LEU A 102 3.07 4.37 -18.21
CA LEU A 102 1.63 4.54 -18.37
C LEU A 102 1.12 5.94 -17.96
N LEU A 103 1.99 6.83 -17.48
CA LEU A 103 1.66 8.22 -17.18
C LEU A 103 2.09 9.20 -18.29
N ALA A 104 2.71 8.70 -19.37
CA ALA A 104 3.27 9.52 -20.45
C ALA A 104 2.37 9.66 -21.70
N TRP A 105 1.19 9.02 -21.74
CA TRP A 105 0.30 8.99 -22.91
C TRP A 105 -1.08 9.64 -22.65
N THR A 106 -1.18 10.55 -21.69
CA THR A 106 -2.36 11.40 -21.47
C THR A 106 -2.06 12.89 -21.68
N SER A 107 -1.23 13.20 -22.68
CA SER A 107 -0.95 14.55 -23.17
C SER A 107 -1.33 14.66 -24.64
#